data_AF-S9QN40-F1
#
_entry.id   AF-S9QN40-F1
#
_cell.length_a   1.000
_cell.length_b   1.000
_cell.length_c   1.000
_cell.angle_alpha   90.00
_cell.angle_beta   90.00
_cell.angle_gamma   90.00
#
_symmetry.space_group_name_H-M   'P 1'
#
loop_
_entity.id
_entity.type
_entity.pdbx_description
1 polymer ?
#
loop_
_entity_poly.entity_id
_entity_poly.type
_entity_poly.pdbx_seq_one_letter_code
_entity_poly.pdbx_strand_id
1 'polypeptide(L)'
;MWTMSAGPPDCRRGPGCRPFPHATYWFPAEDCAFWERRALAGDDLAGRIWMDSIAPLLTAGVAQRVPADHDFGSGLRFRPAFGHSPGMVRIDLETGAGQVVFAADILHNPLQLRLPDLSTCFCEDPLAAAATRRAFLEEVADSGLIVLPAHFAYPVAGTVIRRGEVFAFRYLDGRTL
;
A
#
# COMPACT_ATOMS: atom_id res chain seq x y z
N MET A 1 -4.59 1.36 -2.01
CA MET A 1 -5.95 0.82 -1.78
C MET A 1 -5.99 0.14 -0.42
N TRP A 2 -6.90 0.53 0.48
CA TRP A 2 -7.05 -0.09 1.81
C TRP A 2 -7.92 -1.35 1.70
N THR A 3 -7.34 -2.54 1.52
CA THR A 3 -8.13 -3.79 1.51
C THR A 3 -8.10 -4.45 2.89
N MET A 4 -9.22 -4.41 3.61
CA MET A 4 -9.46 -5.28 4.77
C MET A 4 -9.99 -6.63 4.28
N SER A 5 -9.24 -7.70 4.54
CA SER A 5 -9.65 -9.09 4.32
C SER A 5 -10.80 -9.45 5.26
N ALA A 6 -11.83 -10.12 4.72
CA ALA A 6 -13.04 -10.49 5.45
C ALA A 6 -12.79 -11.64 6.44
N GLY A 7 -12.98 -11.37 7.74
CA GLY A 7 -13.08 -12.34 8.83
C GLY A 7 -14.53 -12.64 9.27
N PRO A 8 -14.75 -13.55 10.25
CA PRO A 8 -16.05 -14.17 10.57
C PRO A 8 -17.13 -13.20 11.12
N PRO A 9 -18.39 -13.65 11.28
CA PRO A 9 -19.60 -12.86 11.07
C PRO A 9 -20.03 -11.86 12.16
N ASP A 10 -19.22 -11.56 13.18
CA ASP A 10 -19.74 -10.87 14.39
C ASP A 10 -19.80 -9.34 14.31
N CYS A 11 -19.55 -8.75 13.14
CA CYS A 11 -19.75 -7.33 12.93
C CYS A 11 -19.99 -7.07 11.44
N ARG A 12 -21.21 -7.32 10.96
CA ARG A 12 -21.57 -7.09 9.55
C ARG A 12 -22.32 -5.77 9.42
N ARG A 13 -21.57 -4.76 8.96
CA ARG A 13 -22.05 -3.63 8.15
C ARG A 13 -23.07 -2.73 8.85
N GLY A 14 -22.57 -1.97 9.82
CA GLY A 14 -23.23 -0.75 10.31
C GLY A 14 -22.19 0.35 10.47
N PRO A 15 -22.57 1.63 10.41
CA PRO A 15 -21.69 2.74 10.76
C PRO A 15 -21.07 2.48 12.15
N GLY A 16 -19.75 2.49 12.26
CA GLY A 16 -19.04 2.23 13.53
C GLY A 16 -18.61 0.79 13.79
N CYS A 17 -18.87 -0.15 12.88
CA CYS A 17 -18.38 -1.52 13.01
C CYS A 17 -16.84 -1.59 12.87
N ARG A 18 -16.16 -2.19 13.85
CA ARG A 18 -14.71 -2.46 13.82
C ARG A 18 -14.48 -3.91 13.39
N PRO A 19 -13.98 -4.17 12.17
CA PRO A 19 -13.74 -5.54 11.72
C PRO A 19 -12.64 -6.25 12.53
N PHE A 20 -11.73 -5.49 13.15
CA PHE A 20 -10.69 -5.99 14.03
C PHE A 20 -10.77 -5.26 15.38
N PRO A 21 -11.55 -5.75 16.35
CA PRO A 21 -11.94 -5.00 17.55
C PRO A 21 -10.78 -4.66 18.49
N HIS A 22 -9.65 -5.35 18.37
CA HIS A 22 -8.45 -5.15 19.19
C HIS A 22 -7.28 -4.52 18.40
N ALA A 23 -7.48 -4.18 17.13
CA ALA A 23 -6.44 -3.57 16.33
C ALA A 23 -6.34 -2.06 16.62
N THR A 24 -5.11 -1.55 16.60
CA THR A 24 -4.85 -0.13 16.34
C THR A 24 -4.69 0.05 14.84
N TYR A 25 -5.18 1.17 14.32
CA TYR A 25 -5.09 1.50 12.89
C TYR A 25 -4.12 2.65 12.70
N TRP A 26 -3.23 2.57 11.70
CA TRP A 26 -2.26 3.62 11.42
C TRP A 26 -2.42 4.12 10.00
N PHE A 27 -2.59 5.43 9.85
CA PHE A 27 -2.76 6.09 8.57
C PHE A 27 -1.60 7.08 8.37
N PRO A 28 -0.94 7.10 7.21
CA PRO A 28 -0.07 8.20 6.84
C PRO A 28 -0.85 9.51 6.93
N ALA A 29 -0.35 10.46 7.72
CA ALA A 29 -1.08 11.66 8.09
C ALA A 29 -1.46 12.50 6.86
N GLU A 30 -0.55 12.59 5.89
CA GLU A 30 -0.76 13.30 4.63
C GLU A 30 -1.86 12.65 3.79
N ASP A 31 -1.85 11.32 3.67
CA ASP A 31 -2.84 10.60 2.88
C ASP A 31 -4.23 10.69 3.53
N CYS A 32 -4.28 10.49 4.85
CA CYS A 32 -5.50 10.63 5.63
C CYS A 32 -6.11 12.03 5.46
N ALA A 33 -5.29 13.09 5.57
CA ALA A 33 -5.75 14.47 5.40
C ALA A 33 -6.20 14.77 3.96
N PHE A 34 -5.54 14.18 2.95
CA PHE A 34 -5.94 14.34 1.55
C PHE A 34 -7.33 13.75 1.30
N TRP A 35 -7.56 12.50 1.71
CA TRP A 35 -8.85 11.85 1.52
C TRP A 35 -9.97 12.48 2.37
N GLU A 36 -9.66 12.97 3.58
CA GLU A 36 -10.58 13.77 4.39
C GLU A 36 -11.06 15.02 3.63
N ARG A 37 -10.13 15.78 3.05
CA ARG A 37 -10.48 16.98 2.29
C ARG A 37 -11.34 16.66 1.07
N ARG A 38 -11.03 15.61 0.32
CA ARG A 38 -11.85 15.19 -0.84
C ARG A 38 -13.26 14.81 -0.41
N ALA A 39 -13.38 14.02 0.65
CA ALA A 39 -14.67 13.62 1.21
C ALA A 39 -15.52 14.82 1.62
N LEU A 40 -14.92 15.78 2.34
CA LEU A 40 -15.61 17.00 2.77
C LEU A 40 -15.91 17.98 1.63
N ALA A 41 -15.17 17.92 0.53
CA ALA A 41 -15.40 18.70 -0.68
C ALA A 41 -16.54 18.13 -1.57
N GLY A 42 -17.18 17.04 -1.17
CA GLY A 42 -18.32 16.45 -1.88
C GLY A 42 -17.95 15.46 -2.98
N ASP A 43 -16.72 14.93 -2.99
CA ASP A 43 -16.38 13.76 -3.81
C ASP A 43 -17.20 12.56 -3.34
N ASP A 44 -18.08 12.06 -4.21
CA ASP A 44 -19.07 11.05 -3.87
C ASP A 44 -18.44 9.69 -3.52
N LEU A 45 -17.37 9.28 -4.23
CA LEU A 45 -16.69 8.02 -3.95
C LEU A 45 -15.80 8.15 -2.71
N ALA A 46 -14.97 9.19 -2.64
CA ALA A 46 -14.10 9.42 -1.49
C ALA A 46 -14.93 9.63 -0.21
N GLY A 47 -16.04 10.36 -0.30
CA GLY A 47 -16.98 10.60 0.79
C GLY A 47 -17.56 9.32 1.35
N ARG A 48 -18.04 8.42 0.48
CA ARG A 48 -18.56 7.10 0.91
C ARG A 48 -17.50 6.26 1.60
N ILE A 49 -16.31 6.15 1.00
CA ILE A 49 -15.21 5.36 1.58
C ILE A 49 -14.75 5.96 2.92
N TRP A 50 -14.61 7.28 2.99
CA TRP A 50 -14.21 7.98 4.20
C TRP A 50 -15.18 7.73 5.35
N MET A 51 -16.48 7.93 5.10
CA MET A 51 -17.52 7.78 6.11
C MET A 51 -17.72 6.33 6.56
N ASP A 52 -17.54 5.36 5.67
CA ASP A 52 -17.70 3.94 5.99
C ASP A 52 -16.47 3.36 6.69
N SER A 53 -15.27 3.68 6.23
CA SER A 53 -14.06 2.94 6.58
C SER A 53 -13.04 3.70 7.45
N ILE A 54 -12.96 5.03 7.37
CA ILE A 54 -11.86 5.80 8.00
C ILE A 54 -12.36 6.67 9.16
N ALA A 55 -13.37 7.52 8.92
CA ALA A 55 -13.93 8.42 9.92
C ALA A 55 -14.41 7.72 11.22
N PRO A 56 -15.03 6.51 11.16
CA PRO A 56 -15.46 5.81 12.37
C PRO A 56 -14.27 5.38 13.25
N LEU A 57 -13.14 5.00 12.65
CA LEU A 57 -11.96 4.56 13.38
C LEU A 57 -11.25 5.73 14.08
N LEU A 58 -11.18 6.88 13.41
CA LEU A 58 -10.66 8.13 13.98
C LEU A 58 -11.55 8.63 15.13
N THR A 59 -12.86 8.68 14.93
CA THR A 59 -13.83 9.09 15.96
C THR A 59 -13.80 8.18 17.18
N ALA A 60 -13.62 6.87 16.97
CA ALA A 60 -13.51 5.90 18.06
C ALA A 60 -12.16 5.94 18.81
N GLY A 61 -11.20 6.77 18.38
CA GLY A 61 -9.89 6.90 19.03
C GLY A 61 -8.99 5.67 18.88
N VAL A 62 -9.29 4.77 17.94
CA VAL A 62 -8.50 3.55 17.69
C VAL A 62 -7.58 3.67 16.48
N ALA A 63 -7.58 4.84 15.83
CA ALA A 63 -6.71 5.15 14.70
C ALA A 63 -5.74 6.29 15.02
N GLN A 64 -4.52 6.18 14.52
CA GLN A 64 -3.46 7.17 14.63
C GLN A 64 -3.06 7.68 13.25
N ARG A 65 -2.88 9.00 13.13
CA ARG A 65 -2.24 9.63 11.97
C ARG A 65 -0.75 9.73 12.28
N VAL A 66 0.10 9.15 11.44
CA VAL A 66 1.55 9.07 11.66
C VAL A 66 2.33 9.60 10.44
N PRO A 67 3.60 10.01 10.60
CA PRO A 67 4.46 10.38 9.48
C PRO A 67 4.60 9.26 8.44
N ALA A 68 4.91 9.62 7.19
CA ALA A 68 5.06 8.68 6.09
C ALA A 68 6.30 7.75 6.22
N ASP A 69 7.19 8.05 7.16
CA ASP A 69 8.39 7.27 7.51
C ASP A 69 8.30 6.65 8.91
N HIS A 70 7.10 6.53 9.47
CA HIS A 70 6.88 6.03 10.82
C HIS A 70 7.44 4.63 11.04
N ASP A 71 8.20 4.47 12.13
CA ASP A 71 8.78 3.21 12.59
C ASP A 71 7.91 2.60 13.70
N PHE A 72 7.46 1.37 13.48
CA PHE A 72 6.66 0.61 14.44
C PHE A 72 7.52 -0.19 15.41
N GLY A 73 8.84 -0.22 15.19
CA GLY A 73 9.76 -1.13 15.85
C GLY A 73 9.72 -2.54 15.26
N SER A 74 10.58 -3.42 15.79
CA SER A 74 10.65 -4.83 15.38
C SER A 74 10.84 -5.06 13.87
N GLY A 75 11.55 -4.13 13.21
CA GLY A 75 11.83 -4.20 11.78
C GLY A 75 10.66 -3.78 10.88
N LEU A 76 9.52 -3.35 11.42
CA LEU A 76 8.35 -2.90 10.65
C LEU A 76 8.33 -1.37 10.52
N ARG A 77 8.29 -0.85 9.29
CA ARG A 77 8.35 0.59 9.05
C ARG A 77 7.58 1.02 7.80
N PHE A 78 6.99 2.21 7.84
CA PHE A 78 6.50 2.90 6.64
C PHE A 78 7.66 3.54 5.86
N ARG A 79 7.60 3.43 4.54
CA ARG A 79 8.52 4.14 3.65
C ARG A 79 7.71 4.97 2.66
N PRO A 80 8.04 6.26 2.47
CA PRO A 80 7.38 7.11 1.50
C PRO A 80 7.34 6.48 0.09
N ALA A 81 6.17 6.49 -0.53
CA ALA A 81 5.93 5.99 -1.87
C ALA A 81 4.92 6.88 -2.60
N PHE A 82 5.16 8.19 -2.59
CA PHE A 82 4.19 9.19 -3.04
C PHE A 82 3.88 9.13 -4.55
N GLY A 83 2.73 9.65 -4.93
CA GLY A 83 2.35 9.89 -6.32
C GLY A 83 1.04 9.20 -6.72
N HIS A 84 0.85 7.92 -6.37
CA HIS A 84 -0.45 7.30 -6.54
C HIS A 84 -1.51 8.01 -5.68
N SER A 85 -1.15 8.31 -4.44
CA SER A 85 -1.79 9.34 -3.62
C SER A 85 -0.70 10.16 -2.92
N PRO A 86 -1.01 11.38 -2.42
CA PRO A 86 0.01 12.29 -1.89
C PRO A 86 0.78 11.73 -0.70
N GLY A 87 0.14 10.94 0.17
CA GLY A 87 0.78 10.36 1.34
C GLY A 87 0.95 8.84 1.27
N MET A 88 0.89 8.22 0.08
CA MET A 88 1.05 6.77 -0.04
C MET A 88 2.40 6.31 0.55
N VAL A 89 2.36 5.22 1.30
CA VAL A 89 3.54 4.54 1.84
C VAL A 89 3.57 3.10 1.35
N ARG A 90 4.78 2.56 1.18
CA ARG A 90 5.01 1.11 1.20
C ARG A 90 5.37 0.70 2.63
N ILE A 91 5.32 -0.60 2.91
CA ILE A 91 5.68 -1.15 4.21
C ILE A 91 6.89 -2.05 4.02
N ASP A 92 7.95 -1.80 4.79
CA ASP A 92 9.15 -2.63 4.83
C ASP A 92 9.13 -3.42 6.15
N LEU A 93 9.35 -4.74 6.06
CA LEU A 93 9.45 -5.65 7.20
C LEU A 93 10.81 -6.36 7.14
N GLU A 94 11.62 -6.12 8.15
CA GLU A 94 12.88 -6.81 8.38
C GLU A 94 12.75 -7.85 9.49
N THR A 95 13.26 -9.04 9.24
CA THR A 95 13.29 -10.15 10.19
C THR A 95 14.66 -10.81 10.17
N GLY A 96 14.96 -11.66 11.16
CA GLY A 96 16.19 -12.46 11.14
C GLY A 96 16.30 -13.43 9.95
N ALA A 97 15.20 -13.71 9.25
CA ALA A 97 15.16 -14.58 8.07
C ALA A 97 15.30 -13.81 6.73
N GLY A 98 15.19 -12.48 6.76
CA GLY A 98 15.24 -11.65 5.55
C GLY A 98 14.28 -10.47 5.59
N GLN A 99 14.18 -9.79 4.45
CA GLN A 99 13.41 -8.56 4.27
C GLN A 99 12.29 -8.73 3.24
N VAL A 100 11.14 -8.14 3.56
CA VAL A 100 9.91 -8.18 2.75
C VAL A 100 9.39 -6.77 2.56
N VAL A 101 8.97 -6.43 1.35
CA VAL A 101 8.39 -5.14 1.00
C VAL A 101 6.97 -5.31 0.47
N PHE A 102 6.01 -4.72 1.17
CA PHE A 102 4.63 -4.59 0.70
C PHE A 102 4.52 -3.30 -0.11
N ALA A 103 4.49 -3.44 -1.44
CA ALA A 103 4.68 -2.33 -2.36
C ALA A 103 3.46 -1.41 -2.53
N ALA A 104 2.38 -1.64 -1.78
CA ALA A 104 1.11 -0.95 -1.93
C ALA A 104 0.69 -0.87 -3.41
N ASP A 105 0.30 0.32 -3.87
CA ASP A 105 -0.20 0.57 -5.23
C ASP A 105 0.90 1.17 -6.13
N ILE A 106 2.19 0.99 -5.78
CA ILE A 106 3.31 1.35 -6.66
C ILE A 106 3.15 0.61 -8.00
N LEU A 107 2.67 -0.64 -7.97
CA LEU A 107 2.42 -1.50 -9.13
C LEU A 107 0.97 -2.00 -9.13
N HIS A 108 0.23 -1.66 -10.18
CA HIS A 108 -1.14 -2.11 -10.45
C HIS A 108 -1.19 -3.29 -11.42
N ASN A 109 -0.23 -3.38 -12.35
CA ASN A 109 -0.21 -4.40 -13.40
C ASN A 109 1.24 -4.83 -13.72
N PRO A 110 1.52 -6.12 -13.97
CA PRO A 110 2.84 -6.60 -14.36
C PRO A 110 3.45 -5.89 -15.58
N LEU A 111 2.63 -5.30 -16.46
CA LEU A 111 3.11 -4.47 -17.57
C LEU A 111 4.00 -3.31 -17.10
N GLN A 112 3.75 -2.77 -15.90
CA GLN A 112 4.51 -1.66 -15.33
C GLN A 112 5.93 -2.04 -14.89
N LEU A 113 6.28 -3.33 -14.89
CA LEU A 113 7.68 -3.77 -14.76
C LEU A 113 8.48 -3.48 -16.04
N ARG A 114 7.82 -3.59 -17.20
CA ARG A 114 8.43 -3.30 -18.50
C ARG A 114 8.26 -1.86 -18.91
N LEU A 115 7.17 -1.23 -18.48
CA LEU A 115 6.79 0.15 -18.79
C LEU A 115 6.58 0.93 -17.47
N PRO A 116 7.64 1.19 -16.69
CA PRO A 116 7.52 1.81 -15.38
C PRO A 116 6.94 3.22 -15.43
N ASP A 117 6.99 3.90 -16.58
CA ASP A 117 6.42 5.25 -16.75
C ASP A 117 4.89 5.23 -16.98
N LEU A 118 4.26 4.05 -17.12
CA LEU A 118 2.83 3.91 -17.40
C LEU A 118 2.01 4.05 -16.11
N SER A 119 1.52 5.25 -15.81
CA SER A 119 0.62 5.49 -14.66
C SER A 119 -0.84 5.17 -14.97
N THR A 120 -1.61 4.82 -13.94
CA THR A 120 -3.05 4.52 -14.08
C THR A 120 -3.87 5.80 -13.97
N CYS A 121 -5.14 5.75 -14.38
CA CYS A 121 -6.09 6.85 -14.12
C CYS A 121 -6.41 7.05 -12.64
N PHE A 122 -5.92 6.18 -11.76
CA PHE A 122 -6.09 6.27 -10.31
C PHE A 122 -4.91 6.95 -9.60
N CYS A 123 -3.83 7.30 -10.33
CA CYS A 123 -2.73 8.07 -9.76
C CYS A 123 -3.11 9.55 -9.67
N GLU A 124 -3.12 10.12 -8.46
CA GLU A 124 -3.37 11.55 -8.22
C GLU A 124 -2.29 12.43 -8.88
N ASP A 125 -1.04 11.99 -8.85
CA ASP A 125 0.06 12.56 -9.63
C ASP A 125 0.71 11.46 -10.50
N PRO A 126 0.33 11.35 -11.79
CA PRO A 126 0.87 10.35 -12.69
C PRO A 126 2.38 10.42 -12.89
N LEU A 127 2.98 11.62 -12.85
CA LEU A 127 4.42 11.80 -13.05
C LEU A 127 5.21 11.40 -11.81
N ALA A 128 4.75 11.82 -10.63
CA ALA A 128 5.35 11.39 -9.37
C ALA A 128 5.18 9.88 -9.16
N ALA A 129 4.03 9.31 -9.50
CA ALA A 129 3.81 7.86 -9.40
C ALA A 129 4.77 7.05 -10.30
N ALA A 130 5.01 7.52 -11.52
CA ALA A 130 5.98 6.92 -12.44
C ALA A 130 7.42 7.02 -11.88
N ALA A 131 7.81 8.18 -11.37
CA ALA A 131 9.12 8.40 -10.78
C ALA A 131 9.35 7.49 -9.54
N THR A 132 8.38 7.44 -8.62
CA THR A 132 8.39 6.56 -7.45
C THR A 132 8.48 5.10 -7.86
N ARG A 133 7.70 4.66 -8.86
CA ARG A 133 7.77 3.29 -9.35
C ARG A 133 9.13 2.94 -9.94
N ARG A 134 9.70 3.83 -10.74
CA ARG A 134 11.04 3.62 -11.30
C ARG A 134 12.08 3.51 -10.20
N ALA A 135 12.11 4.45 -9.26
CA ALA A 135 13.03 4.41 -8.13
C ALA A 135 12.87 3.14 -7.30
N PHE A 136 11.63 2.74 -7.03
CA PHE A 136 11.31 1.48 -6.35
C PHE A 136 11.86 0.26 -7.10
N LEU A 137 11.58 0.13 -8.40
CA LEU A 137 12.04 -1.01 -9.20
C LEU A 137 13.57 -1.06 -9.30
N GLU A 138 14.24 0.09 -9.42
CA GLU A 138 15.70 0.18 -9.39
C GLU A 138 16.27 -0.27 -8.05
N GLU A 139 15.61 0.07 -6.93
CA GLU A 139 16.02 -0.32 -5.58
C GLU A 139 15.86 -1.83 -5.33
N VAL A 140 14.75 -2.43 -5.75
CA VAL A 140 14.44 -3.82 -5.44
C VAL A 140 14.94 -4.83 -6.48
N ALA A 141 15.38 -4.36 -7.66
CA ALA A 141 15.88 -5.24 -8.71
C ALA A 141 17.17 -5.93 -8.28
N ASP A 142 17.21 -7.26 -8.42
CA ASP A 142 18.36 -8.13 -8.15
C ASP A 142 18.86 -8.11 -6.69
N SER A 143 18.20 -7.41 -5.78
CA SER A 143 18.54 -7.33 -4.35
C SER A 143 18.17 -8.59 -3.57
N GLY A 144 17.29 -9.42 -4.13
CA GLY A 144 16.72 -10.59 -3.44
C GLY A 144 15.57 -10.26 -2.48
N LEU A 145 15.17 -8.98 -2.36
CA LEU A 145 14.02 -8.57 -1.55
C LEU A 145 12.74 -9.25 -2.05
N ILE A 146 11.96 -9.78 -1.11
CA ILE A 146 10.63 -10.31 -1.41
C ILE A 146 9.68 -9.12 -1.53
N VAL A 147 9.03 -8.98 -2.67
CA VAL A 147 8.09 -7.91 -2.98
C VAL A 147 6.68 -8.47 -3.08
N LEU A 148 5.71 -7.80 -2.44
CA LEU A 148 4.29 -8.10 -2.50
C LEU A 148 3.53 -6.88 -3.04
N PRO A 149 3.26 -6.81 -4.35
CA PRO A 149 2.40 -5.78 -4.93
C PRO A 149 0.93 -6.03 -4.60
N ALA A 150 0.16 -4.98 -4.28
CA ALA A 150 -1.24 -5.14 -3.87
C ALA A 150 -2.16 -5.72 -4.96
N HIS A 151 -1.80 -5.55 -6.23
CA HIS A 151 -2.68 -5.84 -7.38
C HIS A 151 -2.19 -6.99 -8.28
N PHE A 152 -1.12 -7.68 -7.91
CA PHE A 152 -0.67 -8.83 -8.70
C PHE A 152 -1.52 -10.06 -8.40
N ALA A 153 -1.74 -10.90 -9.42
CA ALA A 153 -2.48 -12.15 -9.26
C ALA A 153 -1.72 -13.12 -8.33
N TYR A 154 -2.46 -14.01 -7.68
CA TYR A 154 -1.86 -15.08 -6.88
C TYR A 154 -1.06 -16.06 -7.78
N PRO A 155 0.14 -16.52 -7.37
CA PRO A 155 0.88 -16.16 -6.15
C PRO A 155 1.38 -14.70 -6.20
N VAL A 156 1.19 -13.92 -5.13
CA VAL A 156 1.46 -12.47 -5.15
C VAL A 156 2.93 -12.12 -4.86
N ALA A 157 3.63 -12.96 -4.11
CA ALA A 157 4.99 -12.70 -3.68
C ALA A 157 6.01 -13.10 -4.75
N GLY A 158 7.08 -12.31 -4.87
CA GLY A 158 8.15 -12.56 -5.84
C GLY A 158 9.36 -11.69 -5.59
N THR A 159 10.34 -11.81 -6.48
CA THR A 159 11.54 -10.96 -6.54
C THR A 159 11.54 -10.21 -7.86
N VAL A 160 12.05 -8.98 -7.85
CA VAL A 160 12.24 -8.20 -9.09
C VAL A 160 13.61 -8.50 -9.64
N ILE A 161 13.69 -8.75 -10.95
CA ILE A 161 14.94 -9.02 -11.66
C ILE A 161 15.13 -8.04 -12.81
N ARG A 162 16.37 -7.61 -13.05
CA ARG A 162 16.68 -6.76 -14.21
C ARG A 162 16.77 -7.60 -15.49
N ARG A 163 16.24 -7.07 -16.59
CA ARG A 163 16.28 -7.66 -17.94
C ARG A 163 16.63 -6.58 -18.94
N GLY A 164 17.91 -6.23 -19.03
CA GLY A 164 18.37 -5.08 -19.83
C GLY A 164 17.92 -3.78 -19.17
N GLU A 165 17.22 -2.93 -19.92
CA GLU A 165 16.68 -1.64 -19.42
C GLU A 165 15.29 -1.77 -18.77
N VAL A 166 14.74 -2.98 -18.70
CA VAL A 166 13.42 -3.25 -18.11
C VAL A 166 13.51 -4.21 -16.94
N PHE A 167 12.40 -4.36 -16.21
CA PHE A 167 12.27 -5.29 -15.09
C PHE A 167 11.37 -6.46 -15.43
N ALA A 168 11.55 -7.56 -14.71
CA ALA A 168 10.63 -8.69 -14.67
C ALA A 168 10.38 -9.11 -13.23
N PHE A 169 9.27 -9.83 -13.01
CA PHE A 169 8.91 -10.37 -11.70
C PHE A 169 9.05 -11.88 -11.73
N ARG A 170 9.84 -12.40 -10.81
CA ARG A 170 9.98 -13.84 -10.58
C ARG A 170 9.17 -14.18 -9.34
N TYR A 171 8.01 -14.79 -9.54
CA TYR A 171 7.16 -15.29 -8.48
C TYR A 171 7.90 -16.30 -7.60
N LEU A 172 7.65 -16.24 -6.29
CA LEU A 172 8.09 -17.29 -5.38
C LEU A 172 7.22 -18.52 -5.62
N ASP A 173 7.85 -19.65 -5.83
CA ASP A 173 7.22 -20.95 -5.80
C ASP A 173 6.92 -21.34 -4.35
N GLY A 174 5.76 -21.97 -4.10
CA GLY A 174 5.26 -22.30 -2.75
C GLY A 174 6.09 -23.31 -1.96
N ARG A 175 7.35 -23.54 -2.34
CA ARG A 175 8.37 -24.35 -1.66
C ARG A 175 9.42 -23.48 -0.95
N THR A 176 9.34 -22.16 -1.08
CA THR A 176 10.28 -21.21 -0.46
C THR A 176 9.53 -20.32 0.53
N LEU A 177 9.25 -20.87 1.72
CA LEU A 177 8.95 -20.15 2.95
C LEU A 177 9.62 -20.89 4.11
#